data_AF-A0A1C5EKB8-F1
#
_entry.id   AF-A0A1C5EKB8-F1
#
_cell.length_a   1.000
_cell.length_b   1.000
_cell.length_c   1.000
_cell.angle_alpha   90.00
_cell.angle_beta   90.00
_cell.angle_gamma   90.00
#
_symmetry.space_group_name_H-M   'P 1'
#
loop_
_entity.id
_entity.type
_entity.pdbx_description
1 polymer ?
#
loop_
_entity_poly.entity_id
_entity_poly.type
_entity_poly.pdbx_seq_one_letter_code
_entity_poly.pdbx_strand_id
1 'polypeptide(L)'
;MPGAVAYADTSIYSLNGHHVQDVVLGLRVKSDLSDPMTVLLTVAQNRFLLNSLRGEGFLNMRLTDTEAKEVVGIDPVRHVFEDCIASRPCVMGRDDHGDFHCSTHSTLFLPALVKGSALWKRVMEGLTFFGVAEENLSAVTAFRLDMVQRPRFTGQLFSTTSTTPGTYGFLLGDAANAIHFWPGRGLNTGLASATSLARSLDNAWRGRAFRDADFLRHEAAMSMLQYRQKSRAWKAMVATDENGTTHAIKDQIARSIEKAAGADLDKDADIETLMTQLREIRGRLSPRIPGMPDDTTLRDHLRTLKSETLRTLLEGGAWDTLIMGGEEVDIDIFYRKDTPVPTPQKNP
;
A
#
# COMPACT_ATOMS: atom_id res chain seq x y z
N MET A 1 31.33 -10.66 -11.68
CA MET A 1 29.86 -10.63 -11.55
C MET A 1 29.38 -9.26 -11.98
N PRO A 2 28.33 -9.13 -12.83
CA PRO A 2 27.70 -7.84 -13.11
C PRO A 2 27.32 -7.20 -11.77
N GLY A 3 27.59 -5.91 -11.59
CA GLY A 3 27.33 -5.22 -10.33
C GLY A 3 25.84 -5.24 -10.00
N ALA A 4 25.42 -6.15 -9.13
CA ALA A 4 24.06 -6.17 -8.62
C ALA A 4 23.81 -4.90 -7.80
N VAL A 5 22.64 -4.29 -7.98
CA VAL A 5 22.12 -3.36 -6.98
C VAL A 5 21.97 -4.16 -5.69
N ALA A 6 22.61 -3.68 -4.62
CA ALA A 6 22.91 -4.48 -3.43
C ALA A 6 21.66 -5.12 -2.77
N TYR A 7 21.89 -6.23 -2.05
CA TYR A 7 20.84 -6.97 -1.35
C TYR A 7 20.10 -6.06 -0.36
N ALA A 8 18.78 -6.23 -0.32
CA ALA A 8 17.93 -5.43 0.54
C ALA A 8 17.94 -5.99 1.99
N ASP A 9 17.96 -5.09 2.96
CA ASP A 9 17.96 -5.39 4.40
C ASP A 9 16.52 -5.37 4.95
N THR A 10 16.10 -6.47 5.57
CA THR A 10 14.77 -6.64 6.17
C THR A 10 14.76 -6.35 7.68
N SER A 11 15.94 -6.27 8.33
CA SER A 11 16.06 -6.31 9.78
C SER A 11 15.36 -5.15 10.50
N ILE A 12 15.33 -3.97 9.88
CA ILE A 12 14.68 -2.76 10.41
C ILE A 12 13.15 -2.85 10.38
N TYR A 13 12.61 -3.69 9.50
CA TYR A 13 11.17 -3.90 9.33
C TYR A 13 10.75 -5.27 9.87
N SER A 14 11.36 -5.67 10.99
CA SER A 14 11.13 -6.96 11.63
C SER A 14 10.58 -6.80 13.05
N LEU A 15 9.72 -7.72 13.48
CA LEU A 15 9.28 -7.90 14.86
C LEU A 15 9.82 -9.24 15.37
N ASN A 16 10.48 -9.24 16.54
CA ASN A 16 11.04 -10.46 17.14
C ASN A 16 11.93 -11.26 16.17
N GLY A 17 12.73 -10.57 15.35
CA GLY A 17 13.60 -11.18 14.34
C GLY A 17 12.89 -11.69 13.08
N HIS A 18 11.57 -11.51 12.96
CA HIS A 18 10.79 -11.92 11.80
C HIS A 18 10.37 -10.69 10.99
N HIS A 19 10.73 -10.71 9.71
CA HIS A 19 10.37 -9.65 8.78
C HIS A 19 8.85 -9.55 8.62
N VAL A 20 8.27 -8.36 8.80
CA VAL A 20 6.83 -8.17 8.66
C VAL A 20 6.50 -7.90 7.19
N GLN A 21 5.59 -8.71 6.67
CA GLN A 21 5.05 -8.58 5.33
C GLN A 21 3.53 -8.60 5.40
N ASP A 22 2.88 -7.67 4.68
CA ASP A 22 1.44 -7.76 4.42
C ASP A 22 1.22 -8.31 3.02
N VAL A 23 0.26 -9.22 2.87
CA VAL A 23 -0.31 -9.55 1.56
C VAL A 23 -1.63 -8.80 1.44
N VAL A 24 -1.85 -8.16 0.30
CA VAL A 24 -3.01 -7.32 0.06
C VAL A 24 -3.75 -7.84 -1.15
N LEU A 25 -5.05 -8.06 -0.99
CA LEU A 25 -5.95 -8.35 -2.10
C LEU A 25 -6.53 -7.03 -2.62
N GLY A 26 -6.24 -6.70 -3.87
CA GLY A 26 -6.80 -5.55 -4.57
C GLY A 26 -8.03 -5.96 -5.38
N LEU A 27 -9.15 -5.31 -5.11
CA LEU A 27 -10.44 -5.59 -5.74
C LEU A 27 -10.86 -4.37 -6.57
N ARG A 28 -10.97 -4.51 -7.90
CA ARG A 28 -11.46 -3.41 -8.76
C ARG A 28 -12.97 -3.33 -8.63
N VAL A 29 -13.47 -2.27 -8.01
CA VAL A 29 -14.87 -2.14 -7.59
C VAL A 29 -15.50 -0.82 -8.05
N LYS A 30 -16.83 -0.81 -8.05
CA LYS A 30 -17.66 0.40 -8.08
C LYS A 30 -18.57 0.46 -6.86
N SER A 31 -18.33 1.44 -5.99
CA SER A 31 -19.11 1.72 -4.77
C SER A 31 -20.24 2.69 -5.07
N ASP A 32 -21.40 2.44 -4.46
CA ASP A 32 -22.56 3.34 -4.48
C ASP A 32 -22.52 4.38 -3.35
N LEU A 33 -21.55 4.29 -2.45
CA LEU A 33 -21.34 5.27 -1.37
C LEU A 33 -20.68 6.54 -1.91
N SER A 34 -20.94 7.67 -1.22
CA SER A 34 -20.29 8.93 -1.54
C SER A 34 -18.79 8.90 -1.18
N ASP A 35 -17.97 9.63 -1.94
CA ASP A 35 -16.52 9.74 -1.68
C ASP A 35 -16.21 10.19 -0.22
N PRO A 36 -16.93 11.14 0.42
CA PRO A 36 -16.72 11.47 1.83
C PRO A 36 -16.98 10.30 2.79
N MET A 37 -18.01 9.48 2.52
CA MET A 37 -18.33 8.32 3.35
C MET A 37 -17.27 7.23 3.19
N THR A 38 -16.83 6.93 1.96
CA THR A 38 -15.79 5.91 1.72
C THR A 38 -14.45 6.31 2.34
N VAL A 39 -14.07 7.60 2.31
CA VAL A 39 -12.89 8.12 3.01
C VAL A 39 -13.02 7.92 4.53
N LEU A 40 -14.17 8.26 5.10
CA LEU A 40 -14.41 8.12 6.53
C LEU A 40 -14.33 6.65 7.00
N LEU A 41 -14.99 5.73 6.28
CA LEU A 41 -14.95 4.29 6.56
C LEU A 41 -13.56 3.69 6.36
N THR A 42 -12.80 4.18 5.38
CA THR A 42 -11.40 3.78 5.17
C THR A 42 -10.54 4.15 6.37
N VAL A 43 -10.59 5.41 6.84
CA VAL A 43 -9.70 5.88 7.92
C VAL A 43 -10.09 5.28 9.28
N ALA A 44 -11.33 4.83 9.45
CA ALA A 44 -11.83 4.26 10.70
C ALA A 44 -11.37 2.81 10.99
N GLN A 45 -10.71 2.11 10.07
CA GLN A 45 -10.28 0.73 10.32
C GLN A 45 -9.07 0.34 9.47
N ASN A 46 -8.22 -0.57 9.93
CA ASN A 46 -6.98 -0.96 9.22
C ASN A 46 -7.09 -2.22 8.32
N ARG A 47 -8.30 -2.76 8.12
CA ARG A 47 -8.52 -3.99 7.35
C ARG A 47 -8.72 -3.73 5.86
N PHE A 48 -9.55 -2.76 5.52
CA PHE A 48 -9.95 -2.43 4.17
C PHE A 48 -9.56 -0.99 3.83
N LEU A 49 -9.29 -0.72 2.56
CA LEU A 49 -9.00 0.62 2.07
C LEU A 49 -9.57 0.79 0.68
N LEU A 50 -10.60 1.62 0.54
CA LEU A 50 -11.13 1.97 -0.77
C LEU A 50 -10.44 3.23 -1.28
N ASN A 51 -9.66 3.08 -2.35
CA ASN A 51 -9.15 4.19 -3.13
C ASN A 51 -10.01 4.31 -4.39
N SER A 52 -11.02 5.18 -4.32
CA SER A 52 -11.96 5.44 -5.40
C SER A 52 -12.07 6.92 -5.74
N LEU A 53 -12.43 7.20 -6.99
CA LEU A 53 -12.86 8.52 -7.43
C LEU A 53 -14.19 8.37 -8.15
N ARG A 54 -15.25 9.01 -7.65
CA ARG A 54 -16.63 8.83 -8.17
C ARG A 54 -17.09 7.36 -8.10
N GLY A 55 -16.81 6.70 -6.97
CA GLY A 55 -17.21 5.31 -6.71
C GLY A 55 -16.34 4.23 -7.36
N GLU A 56 -15.64 4.51 -8.47
CA GLU A 56 -14.79 3.53 -9.16
C GLU A 56 -13.34 3.54 -8.64
N GLY A 57 -12.78 2.37 -8.38
CA GLY A 57 -11.41 2.26 -7.89
C GLY A 57 -11.00 0.88 -7.39
N PHE A 58 -10.07 0.85 -6.43
CA PHE A 58 -9.58 -0.38 -5.82
C PHE A 58 -9.92 -0.43 -4.33
N LEU A 59 -10.67 -1.46 -3.92
CA LEU A 59 -10.81 -1.87 -2.54
C LEU A 59 -9.65 -2.80 -2.20
N ASN A 60 -8.71 -2.32 -1.40
CA ASN A 60 -7.58 -3.07 -0.91
C ASN A 60 -7.95 -3.72 0.43
N MET A 61 -7.66 -5.00 0.56
CA MET A 61 -7.92 -5.77 1.77
C MET A 61 -6.59 -6.32 2.29
N ARG A 62 -6.15 -5.84 3.46
CA ARG A 62 -5.00 -6.40 4.18
C ARG A 62 -5.36 -7.81 4.60
N LEU A 63 -4.62 -8.83 4.16
CA LEU A 63 -4.88 -10.22 4.51
C LEU A 63 -4.14 -10.64 5.79
N THR A 64 -4.73 -11.59 6.51
CA THR A 64 -4.03 -12.39 7.51
C THR A 64 -3.15 -13.43 6.81
N ASP A 65 -2.22 -14.06 7.52
CA ASP A 65 -1.36 -15.10 6.93
C ASP A 65 -2.15 -16.34 6.49
N THR A 66 -3.26 -16.66 7.15
CA THR A 66 -4.16 -17.75 6.74
C THR A 66 -4.88 -17.40 5.45
N GLU A 67 -5.42 -16.20 5.34
CA GLU A 67 -6.09 -15.72 4.13
C GLU A 67 -5.14 -15.57 2.95
N ALA A 68 -3.90 -15.13 3.19
CA ALA A 68 -2.88 -15.02 2.16
C ALA A 68 -2.56 -16.36 1.49
N LYS A 69 -2.68 -17.48 2.22
CA LYS A 69 -2.51 -18.84 1.68
C LYS A 69 -3.67 -19.28 0.78
N GLU A 70 -4.85 -18.67 0.90
CA GLU A 70 -5.99 -18.93 0.01
C GLU A 70 -5.91 -18.14 -1.31
N VAL A 71 -4.99 -17.17 -1.44
CA VAL A 71 -4.81 -16.38 -2.68
C VAL A 71 -4.12 -17.23 -3.76
N VAL A 72 -4.90 -18.10 -4.39
CA VAL A 72 -4.40 -19.11 -5.32
C VAL A 72 -5.14 -19.04 -6.65
N GLY A 73 -4.39 -19.07 -7.74
CA GLY A 73 -4.92 -19.32 -9.08
C GLY A 73 -4.91 -20.83 -9.38
N ILE A 74 -5.99 -21.35 -9.96
CA ILE A 74 -6.07 -22.73 -10.43
C ILE A 74 -6.13 -22.76 -11.96
N ASP A 75 -5.23 -23.51 -12.61
CA ASP A 75 -5.42 -23.89 -14.01
C ASP A 75 -6.47 -25.02 -14.06
N PRO A 76 -7.67 -24.80 -14.63
CA PRO A 76 -8.74 -25.79 -14.63
C PRO A 76 -8.44 -27.01 -15.52
N VAL A 77 -7.47 -26.90 -16.44
CA VAL A 77 -7.05 -27.99 -17.33
C VAL A 77 -5.94 -28.79 -16.68
N ARG A 78 -4.93 -28.13 -16.10
CA ARG A 78 -3.73 -28.78 -15.55
C ARG A 78 -3.84 -29.14 -14.07
N HIS A 79 -4.81 -28.60 -13.34
CA HIS A 79 -4.98 -28.79 -11.89
C HIS A 79 -3.72 -28.40 -11.08
N VAL A 80 -2.96 -27.42 -11.56
CA VAL A 80 -1.76 -26.90 -10.88
C VAL A 80 -2.11 -25.59 -10.20
N PHE A 81 -1.68 -25.45 -8.95
CA PHE A 81 -1.75 -24.20 -8.20
C PHE A 81 -0.62 -23.29 -8.67
N GLU A 82 -0.96 -22.13 -9.22
CA GLU A 82 0.03 -21.11 -9.56
C GLU A 82 -0.03 -19.96 -8.56
N ASP A 83 1.13 -19.59 -8.01
CA ASP A 83 1.33 -18.35 -7.25
C ASP A 83 1.23 -17.10 -8.16
N CYS A 84 0.55 -17.20 -9.30
CA CYS A 84 0.53 -16.18 -10.35
C CYS A 84 -0.01 -14.84 -9.83
N ILE A 85 -0.95 -14.85 -8.89
CA ILE A 85 -1.54 -13.64 -8.30
C ILE A 85 -0.55 -12.97 -7.33
N ALA A 86 0.20 -13.76 -6.54
CA ALA A 86 1.06 -13.24 -5.47
C ALA A 86 2.53 -13.01 -5.88
N SER A 87 3.02 -13.67 -6.94
CA SER A 87 4.43 -13.65 -7.37
C SER A 87 4.69 -12.88 -8.67
N ARG A 88 3.67 -12.66 -9.50
CA ARG A 88 3.72 -11.89 -10.76
C ARG A 88 2.39 -11.14 -10.92
N PRO A 89 2.20 -9.95 -10.32
CA PRO A 89 0.88 -9.36 -10.08
C PRO A 89 -0.01 -9.40 -11.33
N CYS A 90 -0.88 -10.40 -11.38
CA CYS A 90 -1.84 -10.61 -12.44
C CYS A 90 -3.14 -9.98 -12.01
N VAL A 91 -3.75 -9.21 -12.89
CA VAL A 91 -5.12 -8.74 -12.71
C VAL A 91 -6.04 -9.77 -13.34
N MET A 92 -6.82 -10.46 -12.50
CA MET A 92 -7.82 -11.43 -12.93
C MET A 92 -9.13 -10.70 -13.18
N GLY A 93 -9.53 -10.58 -14.45
CA GLY A 93 -10.76 -9.91 -14.83
C GLY A 93 -11.96 -10.83 -14.63
N ARG A 94 -13.11 -10.25 -14.28
CA ARG A 94 -14.37 -11.00 -14.24
C ARG A 94 -14.85 -11.29 -15.66
N ASP A 95 -15.19 -12.53 -15.95
CA ASP A 95 -15.73 -12.96 -17.24
C ASP A 95 -17.27 -12.95 -17.28
N ASP A 96 -17.84 -13.36 -18.41
CA ASP A 96 -19.29 -13.40 -18.64
C ASP A 96 -20.02 -14.44 -17.78
N HIS A 97 -19.30 -15.41 -17.21
CA HIS A 97 -19.83 -16.40 -16.27
C HIS A 97 -19.76 -15.93 -14.81
N GLY A 98 -19.11 -14.78 -14.58
CA GLY A 98 -18.92 -14.19 -13.26
C GLY A 98 -17.65 -14.66 -12.56
N ASP A 99 -16.81 -15.45 -13.23
CA ASP A 99 -15.56 -16.00 -12.69
C ASP A 99 -14.40 -15.03 -12.92
N PHE A 100 -13.37 -15.09 -12.05
CA PHE A 100 -12.18 -14.23 -12.20
C PHE A 100 -11.05 -14.98 -12.88
N HIS A 101 -10.72 -14.57 -14.09
CA HIS A 101 -9.78 -15.25 -14.97
C HIS A 101 -8.52 -14.42 -15.25
N CYS A 102 -7.35 -15.06 -15.16
CA CYS A 102 -6.08 -14.52 -15.64
C CYS A 102 -5.84 -14.93 -17.09
N SER A 103 -5.94 -13.98 -18.02
CA SER A 103 -5.67 -14.24 -19.45
C SER A 103 -4.24 -14.69 -19.75
N THR A 104 -3.26 -14.25 -18.95
CA THR A 104 -1.84 -14.59 -19.16
C THR A 104 -1.50 -16.03 -18.80
N HIS A 105 -2.14 -16.57 -17.75
CA HIS A 105 -1.79 -17.87 -17.18
C HIS A 105 -2.92 -18.91 -17.33
N SER A 106 -4.07 -18.51 -17.87
CA SER A 106 -5.27 -19.36 -18.01
C SER A 106 -5.74 -19.95 -16.67
N THR A 107 -5.62 -19.18 -15.60
CA THR A 107 -6.02 -19.57 -14.25
C THR A 107 -7.28 -18.86 -13.78
N LEU A 108 -8.05 -19.52 -12.92
CA LEU A 108 -9.22 -18.96 -12.23
C LEU A 108 -8.91 -18.67 -10.77
N PHE A 109 -9.53 -17.64 -10.19
CA PHE A 109 -9.38 -17.32 -8.79
C PHE A 109 -10.17 -18.30 -7.93
N LEU A 110 -9.48 -19.31 -7.40
CA LEU A 110 -10.11 -20.43 -6.70
C LEU A 110 -11.04 -20.02 -5.53
N PRO A 111 -10.70 -19.02 -4.69
CA PRO A 111 -11.59 -18.58 -3.60
C PRO A 111 -13.01 -18.21 -4.05
N ALA A 112 -13.16 -17.59 -5.22
CA ALA A 112 -14.48 -17.20 -5.74
C ALA A 112 -15.32 -18.41 -6.19
N LEU A 113 -14.68 -19.53 -6.55
CA LEU A 113 -15.33 -20.75 -7.04
C LEU A 113 -15.75 -21.69 -5.91
N VAL A 114 -15.03 -21.69 -4.79
CA VAL A 114 -15.21 -22.66 -3.71
C VAL A 114 -16.31 -22.21 -2.76
N LYS A 115 -17.41 -22.98 -2.74
CA LYS A 115 -18.48 -22.81 -1.75
C LYS A 115 -17.91 -22.96 -0.34
N GLY A 116 -17.91 -21.86 0.42
CA GLY A 116 -17.39 -21.83 1.78
C GLY A 116 -15.94 -21.38 1.93
N SER A 117 -15.29 -20.83 0.89
CA SER A 117 -14.00 -20.16 1.06
C SER A 117 -14.09 -19.09 2.15
N ALA A 118 -13.20 -19.18 3.14
CA ALA A 118 -13.14 -18.22 4.22
C ALA A 118 -12.69 -16.86 3.67
N LEU A 119 -11.69 -16.84 2.79
CA LEU A 119 -11.25 -15.63 2.11
C LEU A 119 -12.39 -14.96 1.32
N TRP A 120 -13.15 -15.72 0.51
CA TRP A 120 -14.23 -15.13 -0.28
C TRP A 120 -15.35 -14.57 0.60
N LYS A 121 -15.69 -15.23 1.71
CA LYS A 121 -16.61 -14.67 2.72
C LYS A 121 -16.13 -13.29 3.19
N ARG A 122 -14.84 -13.12 3.45
CA ARG A 122 -14.26 -11.83 3.89
C ARG A 122 -14.21 -10.78 2.78
N VAL A 123 -14.04 -11.20 1.52
CA VAL A 123 -14.20 -10.30 0.37
C VAL A 123 -15.62 -9.72 0.35
N MET A 124 -16.65 -10.56 0.47
CA MET A 124 -18.05 -10.13 0.47
C MET A 124 -18.39 -9.19 1.65
N GLU A 125 -17.79 -9.42 2.82
CA GLU A 125 -17.90 -8.50 3.96
C GLU A 125 -17.32 -7.11 3.64
N GLY A 126 -16.16 -7.06 2.98
CA GLY A 126 -15.55 -5.82 2.51
C GLY A 126 -16.39 -5.09 1.45
N LEU A 127 -16.96 -5.82 0.49
CA LEU A 127 -17.87 -5.26 -0.50
C LEU A 127 -19.10 -4.62 0.17
N THR A 128 -19.72 -5.35 1.12
CA THR A 128 -20.87 -4.83 1.89
C THR A 128 -20.48 -3.59 2.68
N PHE A 129 -19.33 -3.61 3.35
CA PHE A 129 -18.82 -2.47 4.13
C PHE A 129 -18.63 -1.20 3.29
N PHE A 130 -18.30 -1.33 2.01
CA PHE A 130 -18.17 -0.20 1.10
C PHE A 130 -19.36 0.00 0.16
N GLY A 131 -20.51 -0.63 0.42
CA GLY A 131 -21.71 -0.47 -0.42
C GLY A 131 -21.43 -0.82 -1.88
N VAL A 132 -20.70 -1.91 -2.12
CA VAL A 132 -20.38 -2.44 -3.43
C VAL A 132 -21.24 -3.68 -3.64
N ALA A 133 -22.12 -3.65 -4.64
CA ALA A 133 -22.83 -4.84 -5.09
C ALA A 133 -21.85 -5.86 -5.71
N GLU A 134 -22.16 -7.15 -5.64
CA GLU A 134 -21.23 -8.19 -6.10
C GLU A 134 -20.88 -8.03 -7.58
N GLU A 135 -21.87 -7.73 -8.42
CA GLU A 135 -21.74 -7.43 -9.85
C GLU A 135 -20.78 -6.26 -10.14
N ASN A 136 -20.58 -5.35 -9.19
CA ASN A 136 -19.69 -4.21 -9.32
C ASN A 136 -18.23 -4.56 -9.00
N LEU A 137 -17.93 -5.79 -8.56
CA LEU A 137 -16.58 -6.33 -8.51
C LEU A 137 -16.19 -6.87 -9.89
N SER A 138 -15.17 -6.26 -10.50
CA SER A 138 -14.82 -6.49 -11.91
C SER A 138 -13.40 -7.04 -12.13
N ALA A 139 -12.55 -7.04 -11.11
CA ALA A 139 -11.26 -7.71 -11.15
C ALA A 139 -10.68 -7.94 -9.75
N VAL A 140 -9.79 -8.93 -9.64
CA VAL A 140 -9.02 -9.26 -8.44
C VAL A 140 -7.52 -9.27 -8.77
N THR A 141 -6.69 -8.76 -7.88
CA THR A 141 -5.23 -8.85 -7.91
C THR A 141 -4.69 -9.02 -6.50
N ALA A 142 -3.44 -9.42 -6.34
CA ALA A 142 -2.76 -9.38 -5.06
C ALA A 142 -1.35 -8.85 -5.20
N PHE A 143 -0.84 -8.27 -4.13
CA PHE A 143 0.53 -7.79 -4.06
C PHE A 143 1.04 -7.87 -2.63
N ARG A 144 2.36 -7.95 -2.50
CA ARG A 144 3.05 -7.98 -1.22
C ARG A 144 3.56 -6.60 -0.86
N LEU A 145 3.28 -6.17 0.36
CA LEU A 145 3.95 -5.04 0.97
C LEU A 145 5.16 -5.56 1.71
N ASP A 146 6.30 -5.37 1.07
CA ASP A 146 7.59 -5.84 1.54
C ASP A 146 8.48 -4.62 1.82
N MET A 147 8.58 -4.24 3.10
CA MET A 147 9.41 -3.11 3.51
C MET A 147 10.85 -3.59 3.68
N VAL A 148 11.74 -3.07 2.84
CA VAL A 148 13.16 -3.39 2.89
C VAL A 148 13.96 -2.11 2.74
N GLN A 149 15.13 -2.06 3.36
CA GLN A 149 16.11 -1.00 3.16
C GLN A 149 17.09 -1.43 2.08
N ARG A 150 17.12 -0.72 0.96
CA ARG A 150 18.17 -0.86 -0.05
C ARG A 150 19.33 0.07 0.30
N PRO A 151 20.57 -0.42 0.26
CA PRO A 151 21.72 0.41 0.54
C PRO A 151 22.21 1.20 -0.69
N ARG A 152 21.72 0.86 -1.90
CA ARG A 152 22.03 1.57 -3.16
C ARG A 152 20.87 1.52 -4.15
N PHE A 153 20.77 2.54 -5.00
CA PHE A 153 19.77 2.62 -6.08
C PHE A 153 20.40 2.65 -7.49
N THR A 154 21.71 2.86 -7.56
CA THR A 154 22.53 2.85 -8.77
C THR A 154 23.50 1.67 -8.71
N GLY A 155 23.74 1.04 -9.86
CA GLY A 155 24.75 0.00 -10.00
C GLY A 155 25.40 0.04 -11.37
N GLN A 156 26.73 -0.10 -11.41
CA GLN A 156 27.43 -0.31 -12.67
C GLN A 156 27.21 -1.76 -13.14
N LEU A 157 26.41 -1.91 -14.20
CA LEU A 157 26.08 -3.22 -14.79
C LEU A 157 27.25 -3.75 -15.61
N PHE A 158 27.91 -2.87 -16.37
CA PHE A 158 29.09 -3.18 -17.16
C PHE A 158 30.20 -2.17 -16.88
N SER A 159 31.39 -2.68 -16.54
CA SER A 159 32.56 -1.85 -16.30
C SER A 159 33.04 -1.16 -17.57
N THR A 160 33.64 0.03 -17.40
CA THR A 160 34.34 0.72 -18.47
C THR A 160 35.52 -0.13 -18.96
N THR A 161 35.71 -0.19 -20.28
CA THR A 161 36.88 -0.83 -20.92
C THR A 161 37.72 0.22 -21.63
N SER A 162 38.82 -0.19 -22.27
CA SER A 162 39.62 0.70 -23.12
C SER A 162 38.85 1.25 -24.32
N THR A 163 37.77 0.58 -24.74
CA THR A 163 37.03 0.91 -25.97
C THR A 163 35.55 1.21 -25.73
N THR A 164 35.02 0.96 -24.54
CA THR A 164 33.58 1.15 -24.24
C THR A 164 33.36 1.84 -22.90
N PRO A 165 32.45 2.81 -22.81
CA PRO A 165 32.06 3.40 -21.53
C PRO A 165 31.35 2.36 -20.64
N GLY A 166 31.39 2.58 -19.33
CA GLY A 166 30.59 1.78 -18.40
C GLY A 166 29.09 2.00 -18.60
N THR A 167 28.30 0.99 -18.25
CA THR A 167 26.83 1.04 -18.27
C THR A 167 26.30 0.99 -16.85
N TYR A 168 25.34 1.87 -16.55
CA TYR A 168 24.73 1.97 -15.23
C TYR A 168 23.24 1.61 -15.30
N GLY A 169 22.77 0.90 -14.28
CA GLY A 169 21.38 0.62 -14.02
C GLY A 169 20.91 1.42 -12.81
N PHE A 170 19.63 1.81 -12.82
CA PHE A 170 19.00 2.60 -11.77
C PHE A 170 17.68 1.93 -11.37
N LEU A 171 17.43 1.83 -10.07
CA LEU A 171 16.13 1.45 -9.54
C LEU A 171 15.35 2.71 -9.21
N LEU A 172 14.11 2.81 -9.71
CA LEU A 172 13.22 3.95 -9.49
C LEU A 172 11.80 3.45 -9.17
N GLY A 173 10.94 4.36 -8.66
CA GLY A 173 9.53 4.06 -8.39
C GLY A 173 9.35 2.80 -7.51
N ASP A 174 8.36 1.97 -7.85
CA ASP A 174 8.02 0.75 -7.11
C ASP A 174 9.17 -0.27 -7.06
N ALA A 175 10.01 -0.33 -8.11
CA ALA A 175 11.16 -1.23 -8.16
C ALA A 175 12.22 -0.87 -7.11
N ALA A 176 12.40 0.44 -6.85
CA ALA A 176 13.26 0.93 -5.79
C ALA A 176 12.62 0.84 -4.42
N ASN A 177 11.43 1.41 -4.31
CA ASN A 177 10.73 1.65 -3.06
C ASN A 177 9.33 1.03 -3.16
N ALA A 178 9.15 -0.24 -2.79
CA ALA A 178 7.81 -0.84 -2.80
C ALA A 178 6.82 0.06 -2.03
N ILE A 179 5.78 0.52 -2.73
CA ILE A 179 4.87 1.55 -2.27
C ILE A 179 3.72 0.88 -1.51
N HIS A 180 3.45 1.36 -0.30
CA HIS A 180 2.28 0.95 0.47
C HIS A 180 1.00 1.45 -0.20
N PHE A 181 -0.10 0.68 -0.17
CA PHE A 181 -1.39 1.01 -0.81
C PHE A 181 -2.12 2.22 -0.18
N TRP A 182 -1.43 3.01 0.63
CA TRP A 182 -1.96 4.25 1.18
C TRP A 182 -2.22 5.25 0.05
N PRO A 183 -3.31 6.06 0.10
CA PRO A 183 -3.70 6.88 -1.03
C PRO A 183 -2.66 7.95 -1.39
N GLY A 184 -2.42 8.11 -2.70
CA GLY A 184 -1.96 9.38 -3.29
C GLY A 184 -0.49 9.75 -3.18
N ARG A 185 0.44 8.83 -2.87
CA ARG A 185 1.88 9.20 -2.71
C ARG A 185 2.89 8.34 -3.48
N GLY A 186 2.46 7.21 -4.01
CA GLY A 186 3.33 6.36 -4.84
C GLY A 186 3.85 7.09 -6.08
N LEU A 187 2.92 7.68 -6.84
CA LEU A 187 3.23 8.45 -8.03
C LEU A 187 4.20 9.61 -7.73
N ASN A 188 3.99 10.35 -6.64
CA ASN A 188 4.87 11.46 -6.24
C ASN A 188 6.29 10.98 -5.97
N THR A 189 6.46 9.84 -5.28
CA THR A 189 7.77 9.23 -5.02
C THR A 189 8.43 8.76 -6.31
N GLY A 190 7.66 8.12 -7.20
CA GLY A 190 8.13 7.70 -8.51
C GLY A 190 8.60 8.89 -9.36
N LEU A 191 7.80 9.95 -9.45
CA LEU A 191 8.16 11.17 -10.18
C LEU A 191 9.37 11.87 -9.56
N ALA A 192 9.47 11.94 -8.23
CA ALA A 192 10.62 12.50 -7.55
C ALA A 192 11.90 11.68 -7.83
N SER A 193 11.80 10.35 -7.81
CA SER A 193 12.92 9.46 -8.15
C SER A 193 13.41 9.70 -9.59
N ALA A 194 12.51 9.74 -10.57
CA ALA A 194 12.83 9.99 -11.96
C ALA A 194 13.41 11.41 -12.19
N THR A 195 12.83 12.42 -11.54
CA THR A 195 13.30 13.81 -11.62
C THR A 195 14.72 13.94 -11.06
N SER A 196 15.01 13.30 -9.94
CA SER A 196 16.37 13.31 -9.36
C SER A 196 17.40 12.63 -10.28
N LEU A 197 17.03 11.54 -10.96
CA LEU A 197 17.92 10.90 -11.93
C LEU A 197 18.14 11.82 -13.14
N ALA A 198 17.06 12.35 -13.73
CA ALA A 198 17.13 13.22 -14.90
C ALA A 198 18.03 14.44 -14.65
N ARG A 199 17.88 15.10 -13.50
CA ARG A 199 18.74 16.24 -13.12
C ARG A 199 20.17 15.85 -12.85
N SER A 200 20.41 14.67 -12.27
CA SER A 200 21.79 14.19 -12.04
C SER A 200 22.49 13.91 -13.38
N LEU A 201 21.78 13.29 -14.33
CA LEU A 201 22.26 13.05 -15.69
C LEU A 201 22.57 14.35 -16.41
N ASP A 202 21.64 15.30 -16.42
CA ASP A 202 21.79 16.61 -17.07
C ASP A 202 22.98 17.40 -16.52
N ASN A 203 23.10 17.50 -15.19
CA ASN A 203 24.19 18.25 -14.55
C ASN A 203 25.58 17.61 -14.78
N ALA A 204 25.64 16.28 -14.89
CA ALA A 204 26.90 15.55 -15.06
C ALA A 204 27.32 15.40 -16.52
N TRP A 205 26.37 15.42 -17.46
CA TRP A 205 26.65 15.22 -18.87
C TRP A 205 27.42 16.41 -19.45
N ARG A 206 28.68 16.17 -19.82
CA ARG A 206 29.56 17.15 -20.47
C ARG A 206 30.18 16.62 -21.76
N GLY A 207 29.47 15.72 -22.44
CA GLY A 207 30.00 15.00 -23.62
C GLY A 207 31.06 13.95 -23.28
N ARG A 208 31.14 13.52 -22.01
CA ARG A 208 32.05 12.46 -21.53
C ARG A 208 31.26 11.35 -20.86
N ALA A 209 31.83 10.15 -20.80
CA ALA A 209 31.23 9.01 -20.11
C ALA A 209 31.01 9.30 -18.62
N PHE A 210 29.88 8.79 -18.09
CA PHE A 210 29.55 8.92 -16.67
C PHE A 210 30.45 8.06 -15.78
N ARG A 211 30.65 8.55 -14.56
CA ARG A 211 31.31 7.86 -13.44
C ARG A 211 30.29 7.66 -12.33
N ASP A 212 30.50 6.64 -11.51
CA ASP A 212 29.65 6.36 -10.35
C ASP A 212 29.44 7.59 -9.45
N ALA A 213 30.52 8.35 -9.21
CA ALA A 213 30.49 9.59 -8.43
C ALA A 213 29.58 10.70 -9.00
N ASP A 214 29.24 10.64 -10.29
CA ASP A 214 28.35 11.61 -10.92
C ASP A 214 26.88 11.42 -10.45
N PHE A 215 26.56 10.29 -9.81
CA PHE A 215 25.21 9.94 -9.32
C PHE A 215 25.02 10.15 -7.80
N LEU A 216 25.99 10.75 -7.10
CA LEU A 216 25.92 10.96 -5.64
C LEU A 216 24.64 11.68 -5.18
N ARG A 217 24.21 12.72 -5.91
CA ARG A 217 22.98 13.47 -5.60
C ARG A 217 21.73 12.61 -5.76
N HIS A 218 21.71 11.75 -6.78
CA HIS A 218 20.62 10.82 -7.00
C HIS A 218 20.52 9.80 -5.86
N GLU A 219 21.64 9.20 -5.46
CA GLU A 219 21.69 8.26 -4.32
C GLU A 219 21.18 8.90 -3.02
N ALA A 220 21.57 10.14 -2.74
CA ALA A 220 21.10 10.87 -1.56
C ALA A 220 19.58 11.13 -1.61
N ALA A 221 19.06 11.59 -2.76
CA ALA A 221 17.64 11.80 -2.94
C ALA A 221 16.84 10.50 -2.80
N MET A 222 17.31 9.41 -3.39
CA MET A 222 16.67 8.09 -3.29
C MET A 222 16.67 7.55 -1.86
N SER A 223 17.75 7.76 -1.12
CA SER A 223 17.85 7.37 0.30
C SER A 223 16.85 8.14 1.17
N MET A 224 16.67 9.44 0.93
CA MET A 224 15.64 10.25 1.61
C MET A 224 14.23 9.77 1.26
N LEU A 225 13.96 9.51 -0.02
CA LEU A 225 12.67 8.98 -0.47
C LEU A 225 12.38 7.62 0.17
N GLN A 226 13.35 6.72 0.22
CA GLN A 226 13.23 5.42 0.88
C GLN A 226 12.93 5.58 2.36
N TYR A 227 13.74 6.35 3.09
CA TYR A 227 13.53 6.58 4.51
C TYR A 227 12.11 7.07 4.77
N ARG A 228 11.64 8.05 4.00
CA ARG A 228 10.31 8.62 4.18
C ARG A 228 9.21 7.62 3.90
N GLN A 229 9.26 6.92 2.77
CA GLN A 229 8.19 6.00 2.37
C GLN A 229 8.17 4.72 3.21
N LYS A 230 9.33 4.10 3.41
CA LYS A 230 9.42 2.82 4.13
C LYS A 230 9.13 2.97 5.62
N SER A 231 9.59 4.05 6.26
CA SER A 231 9.28 4.29 7.68
C SER A 231 7.78 4.55 7.90
N ARG A 232 7.10 5.24 6.99
CA ARG A 232 5.64 5.44 7.05
C ARG A 232 4.90 4.13 6.83
N ALA A 233 5.24 3.43 5.75
CA ALA A 233 4.63 2.15 5.41
C ALA A 233 4.75 1.16 6.58
N TRP A 234 5.93 1.07 7.18
CA TRP A 234 6.16 0.28 8.40
C TRP A 234 5.19 0.63 9.52
N LYS A 235 5.09 1.91 9.89
CA LYS A 235 4.21 2.33 10.98
C LYS A 235 2.71 2.18 10.64
N ALA A 236 2.37 1.96 9.36
CA ALA A 236 1.03 1.62 8.94
C ALA A 236 0.75 0.10 8.92
N MET A 237 1.78 -0.73 9.10
CA MET A 237 1.70 -2.20 9.16
C MET A 237 1.73 -2.73 10.61
N VAL A 238 2.19 -1.92 11.55
CA VAL A 238 2.30 -2.28 12.96
C VAL A 238 1.52 -1.33 13.87
N ALA A 239 1.06 -1.84 15.00
CA ALA A 239 0.45 -1.07 16.07
C ALA A 239 1.17 -1.38 17.38
N THR A 240 1.13 -0.43 18.32
CA THR A 240 1.70 -0.58 19.66
C THR A 240 0.56 -0.57 20.66
N ASP A 241 0.50 -1.58 21.52
CA ASP A 241 -0.53 -1.66 22.56
C ASP A 241 -0.23 -0.76 23.77
N GLU A 242 -1.14 -0.76 24.73
CA GLU A 242 -1.08 -0.01 25.98
C GLU A 242 0.18 -0.31 26.81
N ASN A 243 0.74 -1.51 26.65
CA ASN A 243 1.94 -1.96 27.34
C ASN A 243 3.23 -1.59 26.59
N GLY A 244 3.12 -0.88 25.45
CA GLY A 244 4.25 -0.53 24.61
C GLY A 244 4.74 -1.67 23.70
N THR A 245 3.98 -2.76 23.58
CA THR A 245 4.35 -3.91 22.74
C THR A 245 3.88 -3.70 21.30
N THR A 246 4.82 -3.68 20.37
CA THR A 246 4.53 -3.57 18.93
C THR A 246 4.15 -4.93 18.34
N HIS A 247 3.06 -4.97 17.59
CA HIS A 247 2.54 -6.14 16.89
C HIS A 247 2.13 -5.77 15.46
N ALA A 248 2.14 -6.74 14.55
CA ALA A 248 1.63 -6.53 13.21
C ALA A 248 0.10 -6.43 13.24
N ILE A 249 -0.45 -5.47 12.50
CA ILE A 249 -1.91 -5.24 12.48
C ILE A 249 -2.64 -6.44 11.86
N LYS A 250 -2.03 -7.11 10.87
CA LYS A 250 -2.59 -8.35 10.30
C LYS A 250 -2.79 -9.45 11.36
N ASP A 251 -1.93 -9.52 12.37
CA ASP A 251 -2.03 -10.52 13.43
C ASP A 251 -3.12 -10.15 14.44
N GLN A 252 -3.30 -8.85 14.70
CA GLN A 252 -4.42 -8.35 15.50
C GLN A 252 -5.76 -8.65 14.83
N ILE A 253 -5.87 -8.43 13.52
CA ILE A 253 -7.04 -8.80 12.72
C ILE A 253 -7.29 -10.31 12.78
N ALA A 254 -6.24 -11.12 12.64
CA ALA A 254 -6.36 -12.58 12.72
C ALA A 254 -6.93 -13.05 14.07
N ARG A 255 -6.36 -12.55 15.17
CA ARG A 255 -6.87 -12.83 16.52
C ARG A 255 -8.31 -12.38 16.71
N SER A 256 -8.68 -11.24 16.13
CA SER A 256 -10.05 -10.73 16.21
C SER A 256 -11.05 -11.65 15.50
N ILE A 257 -10.69 -12.09 14.28
CA ILE A 257 -11.49 -13.03 13.50
C ILE A 257 -11.72 -14.34 14.28
N GLU A 258 -10.66 -14.87 14.90
CA GLU A 258 -10.74 -16.10 15.69
C GLU A 258 -11.61 -15.93 16.93
N LYS A 259 -11.45 -14.83 17.68
CA LYS A 259 -12.26 -14.53 18.88
C LYS A 259 -13.73 -14.30 18.55
N ALA A 260 -14.02 -13.66 17.42
CA ALA A 260 -15.38 -13.38 16.97
C ALA A 260 -16.11 -14.66 16.52
N ALA A 261 -15.39 -15.69 16.09
CA ALA A 261 -15.98 -16.92 15.58
C ALA A 261 -16.70 -17.71 16.69
N GLY A 262 -18.03 -17.71 16.66
CA GLY A 262 -18.86 -18.44 17.63
C GLY A 262 -19.02 -17.75 18.99
N ALA A 263 -18.56 -16.50 19.12
CA ALA A 263 -18.81 -15.68 20.30
C ALA A 263 -20.22 -15.05 20.25
N ASP A 264 -20.81 -14.84 21.42
CA ASP A 264 -22.02 -14.02 21.57
C ASP A 264 -21.61 -12.54 21.54
N LEU A 265 -21.73 -11.92 20.37
CA LEU A 265 -21.28 -10.55 20.12
C LEU A 265 -22.43 -9.56 20.24
N ASP A 266 -22.24 -8.55 21.09
CA ASP A 266 -23.16 -7.42 21.19
C ASP A 266 -22.95 -6.45 20.01
N LYS A 267 -23.76 -6.65 18.98
CA LYS A 267 -23.70 -5.86 17.74
C LYS A 267 -23.97 -4.37 17.99
N ASP A 268 -24.91 -4.04 18.87
CA ASP A 268 -25.29 -2.65 19.10
C ASP A 268 -24.19 -1.91 19.88
N ALA A 269 -23.56 -2.58 20.86
CA ALA A 269 -22.38 -2.04 21.54
C ALA A 269 -21.20 -1.82 20.58
N ASP A 270 -20.95 -2.75 19.66
CA ASP A 270 -19.89 -2.60 18.64
C ASP A 270 -20.17 -1.44 17.69
N ILE A 271 -21.43 -1.27 17.27
CA ILE A 271 -21.86 -0.12 16.45
C ILE A 271 -21.64 1.19 17.21
N GLU A 272 -22.07 1.31 18.47
CA GLU A 272 -21.91 2.56 19.22
C GLU A 272 -20.44 2.91 19.47
N THR A 273 -19.59 1.91 19.71
CA THR A 273 -18.15 2.11 19.85
C THR A 273 -17.54 2.61 18.54
N LEU A 274 -17.84 1.95 17.43
CA LEU A 274 -17.37 2.36 16.10
C LEU A 274 -17.91 3.75 15.70
N MET A 275 -19.16 4.06 16.05
CA MET A 275 -19.77 5.38 15.84
C MET A 275 -19.04 6.49 16.60
N THR A 276 -18.58 6.22 17.82
CA THR A 276 -17.78 7.18 18.59
C THR A 276 -16.49 7.52 17.85
N GLN A 277 -15.78 6.49 17.36
CA GLN A 277 -14.58 6.68 16.56
C GLN A 277 -14.85 7.41 15.23
N LEU A 278 -15.94 7.07 14.54
CA LEU A 278 -16.36 7.72 13.29
C LEU A 278 -16.66 9.22 13.52
N ARG A 279 -17.30 9.60 14.63
CA ARG A 279 -17.57 11.01 14.96
C ARG A 279 -16.29 11.81 15.15
N GLU A 280 -15.31 11.25 15.86
CA GLU A 280 -14.02 11.90 16.08
C GLU A 280 -13.26 12.11 14.77
N ILE A 281 -13.21 11.09 13.92
CA ILE A 281 -12.57 11.17 12.60
C ILE A 281 -13.31 12.16 11.70
N ARG A 282 -14.66 12.08 11.65
CA ARG A 282 -15.49 13.00 10.88
C ARG A 282 -15.26 14.44 11.33
N GLY A 283 -15.23 14.71 12.64
CA GLY A 283 -14.93 16.05 13.18
C GLY A 283 -13.62 16.63 12.66
N ARG A 284 -12.56 15.81 12.54
CA ARG A 284 -11.27 16.22 11.96
C ARG A 284 -11.34 16.41 10.45
N LEU A 285 -12.14 15.63 9.72
CA LEU A 285 -12.17 15.64 8.26
C LEU A 285 -13.16 16.66 7.67
N SER A 286 -14.29 16.93 8.33
CA SER A 286 -15.37 17.80 7.84
C SER A 286 -14.93 19.19 7.36
N PRO A 287 -13.94 19.89 7.99
CA PRO A 287 -13.47 21.17 7.48
C PRO A 287 -12.79 21.10 6.10
N ARG A 288 -12.35 19.91 5.67
CA ARG A 288 -11.55 19.69 4.45
C ARG A 288 -12.30 18.88 3.39
N ILE A 289 -13.33 18.15 3.80
CA ILE A 289 -14.10 17.26 2.92
C ILE A 289 -15.59 17.56 3.16
N PRO A 290 -16.23 18.38 2.29
CA PRO A 290 -17.65 18.66 2.40
C PRO A 290 -18.49 17.42 2.10
N GLY A 291 -19.72 17.37 2.62
CA GLY A 291 -20.66 16.27 2.34
C GLY A 291 -20.44 15.01 3.17
N MET A 292 -19.85 15.14 4.36
CA MET A 292 -19.71 14.03 5.30
C MET A 292 -21.07 13.46 5.72
N PRO A 293 -21.22 12.12 5.85
CA PRO A 293 -22.48 11.50 6.23
C PRO A 293 -22.85 11.82 7.68
N ASP A 294 -24.16 11.88 7.96
CA ASP A 294 -24.69 12.05 9.31
C ASP A 294 -24.69 10.74 10.11
N ASP A 295 -25.03 10.83 11.40
CA ASP A 295 -25.01 9.69 12.31
C ASP A 295 -26.04 8.63 11.96
N THR A 296 -27.21 9.04 11.44
CA THR A 296 -28.29 8.12 11.05
C THR A 296 -27.85 7.28 9.87
N THR A 297 -27.33 7.93 8.82
CA THR A 297 -26.79 7.29 7.61
C THR A 297 -25.69 6.29 7.97
N LEU A 298 -24.75 6.68 8.83
CA LEU A 298 -23.67 5.80 9.26
C LEU A 298 -24.19 4.58 10.04
N ARG A 299 -25.11 4.76 10.99
CA ARG A 299 -25.68 3.66 11.76
C ARG A 299 -26.46 2.69 10.88
N ASP A 300 -27.30 3.21 10.01
CA ASP A 300 -28.11 2.37 9.11
C ASP A 300 -27.20 1.55 8.19
N HIS A 301 -26.10 2.14 7.70
CA HIS A 301 -25.09 1.42 6.95
C HIS A 301 -24.39 0.34 7.79
N LEU A 302 -23.90 0.66 8.99
CA LEU A 302 -23.22 -0.31 9.86
C LEU A 302 -24.13 -1.48 10.27
N ARG A 303 -25.45 -1.25 10.40
CA ARG A 303 -26.42 -2.30 10.70
C ARG A 303 -26.53 -3.37 9.62
N THR A 304 -26.13 -3.07 8.38
CA THR A 304 -26.09 -4.07 7.29
C THR A 304 -25.00 -5.14 7.49
N LEU A 305 -24.00 -4.85 8.34
CA LEU A 305 -22.85 -5.72 8.56
C LEU A 305 -23.15 -6.83 9.57
N LYS A 306 -22.38 -7.90 9.49
CA LYS A 306 -22.41 -8.98 10.50
C LYS A 306 -21.67 -8.54 11.76
N SER A 307 -22.06 -9.09 12.91
CA SER A 307 -21.45 -8.76 14.20
C SER A 307 -19.95 -9.07 14.22
N GLU A 308 -19.55 -10.19 13.61
CA GLU A 308 -18.13 -10.60 13.53
C GLU A 308 -17.32 -9.63 12.67
N THR A 309 -17.91 -9.10 11.60
CA THR A 309 -17.27 -8.08 10.75
C THR A 309 -17.09 -6.79 11.55
N LEU A 310 -18.13 -6.30 12.22
CA LEU A 310 -18.05 -5.10 13.06
C LEU A 310 -16.96 -5.22 14.13
N ARG A 311 -16.95 -6.34 14.85
CA ARG A 311 -15.93 -6.66 15.86
C ARG A 311 -14.51 -6.60 15.27
N THR A 312 -14.31 -7.20 14.09
CA THR A 312 -13.01 -7.21 13.40
C THR A 312 -12.57 -5.81 12.98
N LEU A 313 -13.49 -4.99 12.46
CA LEU A 313 -13.18 -3.61 12.06
C LEU A 313 -12.82 -2.74 13.27
N LEU A 314 -13.55 -2.91 14.37
CA LEU A 314 -13.30 -2.21 15.63
C LEU A 314 -11.96 -2.61 16.23
N GLU A 315 -11.70 -3.90 16.39
CA GLU A 315 -10.43 -4.39 16.96
C GLU A 315 -9.24 -4.13 16.05
N GLY A 316 -9.41 -4.00 14.73
CA GLY A 316 -8.36 -3.58 13.82
C GLY A 316 -7.89 -2.13 14.02
N GLY A 317 -8.71 -1.30 14.69
CA GLY A 317 -8.42 0.09 15.02
C GLY A 317 -8.35 1.01 13.81
N ALA A 318 -8.45 2.33 14.03
CA ALA A 318 -8.33 3.34 12.98
C ALA A 318 -6.90 3.50 12.44
N TRP A 319 -6.78 4.09 11.25
CA TRP A 319 -5.47 4.49 10.71
C TRP A 319 -4.90 5.64 11.53
N ASP A 320 -3.65 5.48 11.98
CA ASP A 320 -2.89 6.59 12.56
C ASP A 320 -2.41 7.56 11.48
N THR A 321 -3.30 8.44 11.08
CA THR A 321 -3.04 9.50 10.09
C THR A 321 -2.10 10.59 10.61
N LEU A 322 -1.89 10.71 11.92
CA LEU A 322 -1.05 11.75 12.51
C LEU A 322 0.43 11.35 12.42
N ILE A 323 0.76 10.13 12.82
CA ILE A 323 2.13 9.59 12.76
C ILE A 323 2.62 9.46 11.31
N MET A 324 1.71 9.22 10.37
CA MET A 324 2.06 9.19 8.94
C MET A 324 2.19 10.59 8.32
N GLY A 325 1.75 11.66 9.00
CA GLY A 325 1.86 13.04 8.52
C GLY A 325 3.29 13.59 8.53
N GLY A 326 3.43 14.90 8.29
CA GLY A 326 4.70 15.64 8.38
C GLY A 326 5.35 15.99 7.04
N GLU A 327 6.61 16.44 7.10
CA GLU A 327 7.39 16.94 5.96
C GLU A 327 7.48 15.92 4.81
N GLU A 328 7.41 16.41 3.57
CA GLU A 328 7.64 15.63 2.36
C GLU A 328 9.05 15.89 1.82
N VAL A 329 9.59 14.92 1.10
CA VAL A 329 10.95 15.03 0.55
C VAL A 329 10.98 16.12 -0.53
N ASP A 330 11.65 17.23 -0.23
CA ASP A 330 12.04 18.22 -1.23
C ASP A 330 13.35 17.78 -1.89
N ILE A 331 13.27 17.22 -3.10
CA ILE A 331 14.47 16.83 -3.86
C ILE A 331 15.23 18.04 -4.40
N ASP A 332 14.63 19.23 -4.44
CA ASP A 332 15.28 20.42 -4.99
C ASP A 332 16.46 20.86 -4.13
N ILE A 333 16.49 20.52 -2.83
CA ILE A 333 17.60 20.82 -1.93
C ILE A 333 18.97 20.38 -2.47
N PHE A 334 19.01 19.32 -3.29
CA PHE A 334 20.24 18.79 -3.87
C PHE A 334 20.69 19.53 -5.14
N TYR A 335 19.81 20.32 -5.74
CA TYR A 335 20.01 20.94 -7.05
C TYR A 335 19.89 22.47 -7.03
N ARG A 336 19.70 23.08 -5.85
CA ARG A 336 19.76 24.55 -5.70
C ARG A 336 21.14 25.03 -6.15
N LYS A 337 21.17 26.00 -7.07
CA LYS A 337 22.38 26.75 -7.38
C LYS A 337 22.67 27.65 -6.18
N ASP A 338 23.93 27.68 -5.72
CA ASP A 338 24.35 28.57 -4.65
C ASP A 338 23.83 29.99 -4.92
N THR A 339 23.15 30.57 -3.94
CA THR A 339 22.76 31.97 -4.02
C THR A 339 24.03 32.79 -4.18
N PRO A 340 24.14 33.70 -5.17
CA PRO A 340 25.34 34.50 -5.35
C PRO A 340 25.67 35.20 -4.02
N VAL A 341 26.87 34.95 -3.49
CA VAL A 341 27.39 35.68 -2.34
C VAL A 341 27.34 37.17 -2.71
N PRO A 342 26.68 38.04 -1.92
CA PRO A 342 26.65 39.47 -2.22
C PRO A 342 28.08 39.98 -2.33
N THR A 343 28.45 40.48 -3.50
CA THR A 343 29.75 41.14 -3.71
C THR A 343 29.82 42.31 -2.73
N PRO A 344 30.88 42.43 -1.90
CA PRO A 344 31.00 43.58 -1.02
C PRO A 344 30.98 44.85 -1.88
N GLN A 345 30.01 45.73 -1.63
CA GLN A 345 29.99 47.06 -2.22
C GLN A 345 31.30 47.73 -1.84
N LYS A 346 32.15 48.01 -2.84
CA LYS A 346 33.21 49.00 -2.66
C LYS A 346 32.51 50.33 -2.42
N ASN A 347 32.51 50.78 -1.18
CA ASN A 347 32.10 52.14 -0.85
C ASN A 347 32.99 53.13 -1.62
N PRO A 348 32.41 54.22 -2.15
CA PRO A 348 33.08 55.18 -3.02
C PRO A 348 34.26 55.90 -2.37
#